data_AF-A0A6P7FS51-F1
#
_entry.id   AF-A0A6P7FS51-F1
#
_cell.length_a   1.000
_cell.length_b   1.000
_cell.length_c   1.000
_cell.angle_alpha   90.00
_cell.angle_beta   90.00
_cell.angle_gamma   90.00
#
_symmetry.space_group_name_H-M   'P 1'
#
loop_
_entity.id
_entity.type
_entity.pdbx_description
1 polymer ?
#
loop_
_entity_poly.entity_id
_entity_poly.type
_entity_poly.pdbx_seq_one_letter_code
_entity_poly.pdbx_strand_id
1 'polypeptide(L)'
;MLKARAQLTVKTAKQFSWNKYVSEINSNTPLSDVWNKVRKIPGLHTSYNFTGLKENNNFITSSSDIANIFGGIYQGHSSNQQYTANFLKAKEFAEQNPIYPFEAQNNSLNHPISLQELNSSILNLKDSSPGPDDIPSAFLKHLPALAITYLLS
;
A
#
# COMPACT_ATOMS: atom_id res chain seq x y z
N MET A 1 -20.90 43.59 4.36
CA MET A 1 -21.16 43.03 3.01
C MET A 1 -20.34 41.78 2.67
N LEU A 2 -19.02 41.74 2.92
CA LEU A 2 -18.16 40.60 2.54
C LEU A 2 -18.59 39.25 3.14
N LYS A 3 -18.95 39.21 4.44
CA LYS A 3 -19.42 37.98 5.11
C LYS A 3 -20.69 37.40 4.49
N ALA A 4 -21.67 38.24 4.19
CA ALA A 4 -22.94 37.81 3.58
C ALA A 4 -22.72 37.26 2.16
N ARG A 5 -21.87 37.92 1.36
CA ARG A 5 -21.47 37.41 0.04
C ARG A 5 -20.75 36.06 0.14
N ALA A 6 -19.78 35.93 1.05
CA ALA A 6 -19.06 34.67 1.25
C ALA A 6 -20.00 33.52 1.66
N GLN A 7 -20.94 33.76 2.58
CA GLN A 7 -21.93 32.77 2.99
C GLN A 7 -22.83 32.34 1.82
N LEU A 8 -23.29 33.30 1.00
CA LEU A 8 -24.09 33.01 -0.18
C LEU A 8 -23.29 32.17 -1.20
N THR A 9 -22.03 32.53 -1.46
CA THR A 9 -21.14 31.76 -2.35
C THR A 9 -20.94 30.34 -1.85
N VAL A 10 -20.68 30.14 -0.56
CA VAL A 10 -20.53 28.80 0.01
C VAL A 10 -21.82 28.00 -0.08
N LYS A 11 -22.97 28.61 0.22
CA LYS A 11 -24.28 27.92 0.16
C LYS A 11 -24.61 27.49 -1.27
N THR A 12 -24.44 28.38 -2.24
CA THR A 12 -24.68 28.10 -3.66
C THR A 12 -23.72 27.04 -4.21
N ALA A 13 -22.43 27.12 -3.88
CA ALA A 13 -21.46 26.11 -4.26
C ALA A 13 -21.77 24.73 -3.67
N LYS A 14 -22.15 24.65 -2.39
CA LYS A 14 -22.58 23.40 -1.74
C LYS A 14 -23.82 22.80 -2.42
N GLN A 15 -24.82 23.62 -2.71
CA GLN A 15 -26.03 23.19 -3.39
C GLN A 15 -25.73 22.67 -4.80
N PHE A 16 -24.91 23.39 -5.56
CA PHE A 16 -24.49 22.97 -6.89
C PHE A 16 -23.72 21.64 -6.86
N SER A 17 -22.75 21.51 -5.96
CA SER A 17 -21.98 20.29 -5.78
C SER A 17 -22.87 19.10 -5.39
N TRP A 18 -23.85 19.32 -4.52
CA TRP A 18 -24.80 18.29 -4.10
C TRP A 18 -25.69 17.82 -5.27
N ASN A 19 -26.28 18.77 -5.99
CA ASN A 19 -27.11 18.46 -7.15
C ASN A 19 -26.33 17.68 -8.21
N LYS A 20 -25.10 18.11 -8.50
CA LYS A 20 -24.20 17.41 -9.42
C LYS A 20 -23.93 15.98 -8.95
N TYR A 21 -23.52 15.80 -7.69
CA TYR A 21 -23.17 14.49 -7.12
C TYR A 21 -24.31 13.48 -7.19
N VAL A 22 -25.53 13.90 -6.88
CA VAL A 22 -26.73 13.02 -6.95
C VAL A 22 -27.11 12.74 -8.40
N SER A 23 -26.99 13.72 -9.30
CA SER A 23 -27.32 13.55 -10.73
C SER A 23 -26.39 12.60 -11.49
N GLU A 24 -25.20 12.31 -10.95
CA GLU A 24 -24.29 11.31 -11.50
C GLU A 24 -24.82 9.87 -11.38
N ILE A 25 -25.81 9.62 -10.51
CA ILE A 25 -26.48 8.32 -10.40
C ILE A 25 -27.60 8.26 -11.46
N ASN A 26 -27.41 7.41 -12.46
CA ASN A 26 -28.38 7.19 -13.55
C ASN A 26 -28.53 5.70 -13.85
N SER A 27 -29.37 5.36 -14.85
CA SER A 27 -29.67 3.98 -15.24
C SER A 27 -28.45 3.17 -15.70
N ASN A 28 -27.37 3.84 -16.09
CA ASN A 28 -26.13 3.19 -16.56
C ASN A 28 -25.07 3.09 -15.45
N THR A 29 -25.38 3.54 -14.23
CA THR A 29 -24.43 3.48 -13.10
C THR A 29 -24.39 2.05 -12.52
N PRO A 30 -23.21 1.41 -12.43
CA PRO A 30 -23.08 0.08 -11.83
C PRO A 30 -23.60 0.06 -10.38
N LEU A 31 -24.24 -1.05 -9.98
CA LEU A 31 -24.83 -1.19 -8.65
C LEU A 31 -23.82 -0.96 -7.50
N SER A 32 -22.56 -1.37 -7.69
CA SER A 32 -21.46 -1.10 -6.75
C SER A 32 -21.25 0.39 -6.52
N ASP A 33 -21.30 1.19 -7.58
CA ASP A 33 -21.05 2.62 -7.54
C ASP A 33 -22.23 3.37 -6.93
N VAL A 34 -23.45 2.90 -7.18
CA VAL A 34 -24.66 3.39 -6.51
C VAL A 34 -24.53 3.19 -4.99
N TRP A 35 -24.20 1.99 -4.54
CA TRP A 35 -24.02 1.71 -3.10
C TRP A 35 -22.85 2.47 -2.50
N ASN A 36 -21.75 2.66 -3.23
CA ASN A 36 -20.63 3.49 -2.78
C ASN A 36 -21.05 4.95 -2.61
N LYS A 37 -21.83 5.50 -3.56
CA LYS A 37 -22.30 6.89 -3.49
C LYS A 37 -23.32 7.09 -2.37
N VAL A 38 -24.28 6.17 -2.21
CA VAL A 38 -25.30 6.20 -1.13
C VAL A 38 -24.66 6.14 0.25
N ARG A 39 -23.64 5.28 0.44
CA ARG A 39 -22.91 5.17 1.71
C ARG A 39 -22.09 6.41 2.08
N LYS A 40 -21.71 7.24 1.10
CA LYS A 40 -21.01 8.52 1.33
C LYS A 40 -21.94 9.65 1.80
N ILE A 41 -23.24 9.59 1.50
CA ILE A 41 -24.23 10.63 1.88
C ILE A 41 -24.30 10.85 3.40
N PRO A 42 -24.43 9.83 4.25
CA PRO A 42 -24.49 10.02 5.70
C PRO A 42 -23.13 10.38 6.31
N GLY A 43 -22.05 10.48 5.53
CA GLY A 43 -20.70 10.76 6.04
C GLY A 43 -20.05 9.60 6.78
N LEU A 44 -20.66 8.40 6.77
CA LEU A 44 -20.13 7.20 7.44
C LEU A 44 -18.88 6.64 6.75
N HIS A 45 -18.68 6.96 5.47
CA HIS A 45 -17.49 6.62 4.70
C HIS A 45 -16.67 7.87 4.37
N THR A 46 -15.97 8.41 5.37
CA THR A 46 -14.85 9.32 5.14
C THR A 46 -13.59 8.47 4.96
N SER A 47 -13.18 8.22 3.71
CA SER A 47 -11.77 7.90 3.50
C SER A 47 -10.99 9.15 3.89
N TYR A 48 -10.17 9.08 4.93
CA TYR A 48 -9.18 10.11 5.20
C TYR A 48 -8.22 10.09 4.01
N ASN A 49 -8.46 10.97 3.05
CA ASN A 49 -7.53 11.19 1.96
C ASN A 49 -6.39 12.00 2.54
N PHE A 50 -5.24 11.36 2.70
CA PHE A 50 -4.00 12.02 3.10
C PHE A 50 -3.58 12.99 1.99
N THR A 51 -3.75 14.29 2.21
CA THR A 51 -3.50 15.33 1.19
C THR A 51 -2.06 15.83 1.16
N GLY A 52 -1.26 15.52 2.18
CA GLY A 52 0.14 15.89 2.28
C GLY A 52 0.66 15.86 3.71
N LEU A 53 1.98 15.80 3.86
CA LEU A 53 2.68 15.84 5.14
C LEU A 53 3.29 17.24 5.34
N LYS A 54 3.22 17.77 6.57
CA LYS A 54 3.95 18.99 6.93
C LYS A 54 5.20 18.64 7.71
N GLU A 55 6.36 18.95 7.16
CA GLU A 55 7.67 18.74 7.80
C GLU A 55 8.49 20.03 7.71
N ASN A 56 9.05 20.50 8.84
CA ASN A 56 9.92 21.69 8.89
C ASN A 56 9.39 22.91 8.12
N ASN A 57 8.10 23.22 8.29
CA ASN A 57 7.36 24.27 7.57
C ASN A 57 7.12 24.07 6.06
N ASN A 58 7.59 22.98 5.46
CA ASN A 58 7.29 22.62 4.08
C ASN A 58 6.08 21.68 4.01
N PHE A 59 5.27 21.83 2.97
CA PHE A 59 4.12 20.96 2.69
C PHE A 59 4.46 20.01 1.54
N ILE A 60 4.47 18.72 1.83
CA ILE A 60 4.96 17.67 0.95
C ILE A 60 3.76 16.85 0.48
N THR A 61 3.56 16.84 -0.83
CA THR A 61 2.42 16.16 -1.48
C THR A 61 2.83 14.97 -2.33
N SER A 62 4.12 14.83 -2.65
CA SER A 62 4.65 13.70 -3.41
C SER A 62 4.61 12.42 -2.58
N SER A 63 4.00 11.37 -3.12
CA SER A 63 3.89 10.07 -2.44
C SER A 63 5.24 9.43 -2.14
N SER A 64 6.24 9.60 -3.02
CA SER A 64 7.60 9.09 -2.80
C SER A 64 8.25 9.77 -1.59
N ASP A 65 8.10 11.08 -1.50
CA ASP A 65 8.78 11.88 -0.48
C ASP A 65 8.12 11.66 0.88
N ILE A 66 6.78 11.57 0.92
CA ILE A 66 6.03 11.17 2.11
C ILE A 66 6.48 9.78 2.60
N ALA A 67 6.62 8.82 1.69
CA ALA A 67 7.06 7.46 2.04
C ALA A 67 8.49 7.46 2.61
N ASN A 68 9.41 8.23 2.01
CA ASN A 68 10.79 8.37 2.50
C ASN A 68 10.85 8.99 3.89
N ILE A 69 10.02 10.01 4.17
CA ILE A 69 9.96 10.62 5.51
C ILE A 69 9.47 9.62 6.54
N PHE A 70 8.41 8.87 6.24
CA PHE A 70 7.98 7.78 7.12
C PHE A 70 9.08 6.75 7.32
N GLY A 71 9.80 6.37 6.26
CA GLY A 71 10.96 5.48 6.33
C GLY A 71 12.02 5.99 7.31
N GLY A 72 12.39 7.26 7.23
CA GLY A 72 13.35 7.87 8.15
C GLY A 72 12.88 7.91 9.60
N ILE A 73 11.60 8.24 9.82
CA ILE A 73 10.97 8.23 11.16
C ILE A 73 11.02 6.81 11.75
N TYR A 74 10.58 5.82 10.97
CA TYR A 74 10.60 4.42 11.42
C TYR A 74 12.01 3.92 11.66
N GLN A 75 12.98 4.25 10.79
CA GLN A 75 14.38 3.92 11.02
C GLN A 75 14.88 4.48 12.36
N GLY A 76 14.55 5.74 12.67
CA GLY A 76 14.89 6.36 13.95
C GLY A 76 14.29 5.62 15.14
N HIS A 77 13.01 5.27 15.06
CA HIS A 77 12.31 4.52 16.13
C HIS A 77 12.77 3.06 16.24
N SER A 78 13.18 2.45 15.14
CA SER A 78 13.72 1.09 15.09
C SER A 78 15.21 1.05 15.44
N SER A 79 15.85 2.20 15.63
CA SER A 79 17.24 2.26 16.03
C SER A 79 17.40 1.91 17.50
N ASN A 80 18.53 1.27 17.83
CA ASN A 80 18.91 0.99 19.21
C ASN A 80 19.03 2.27 20.07
N GLN A 81 19.19 3.44 19.44
CA GLN A 81 19.32 4.73 20.13
C GLN A 81 18.05 5.16 20.85
N GLN A 82 16.88 4.74 20.35
CA GLN A 82 15.58 5.11 20.92
C GLN A 82 15.05 4.08 21.92
N TYR A 83 15.75 2.96 22.10
CA TYR A 83 15.34 1.90 23.01
C TYR A 83 15.81 2.13 24.44
N THR A 84 15.04 1.64 25.40
CA THR A 84 15.42 1.67 26.81
C THR A 84 16.59 0.71 27.07
N ALA A 85 17.43 1.02 28.05
CA ALA A 85 18.56 0.17 28.42
C ALA A 85 18.12 -1.27 28.79
N ASN A 86 16.94 -1.44 29.37
CA ASN A 86 16.39 -2.76 29.70
C ASN A 86 16.03 -3.55 28.44
N PHE A 87 15.43 -2.90 27.43
CA PHE A 87 15.10 -3.54 26.16
C PHE A 87 16.35 -3.94 25.39
N LEU A 88 17.37 -3.08 25.36
CA LEU A 88 18.65 -3.38 24.68
C LEU A 88 19.33 -4.63 25.25
N LYS A 89 19.36 -4.77 26.59
CA LYS A 89 19.89 -5.98 27.24
C LYS A 89 19.08 -7.23 26.89
N ALA A 90 17.75 -7.12 26.86
CA ALA A 90 16.89 -8.24 26.50
C ALA A 90 17.07 -8.65 25.02
N LYS A 91 17.19 -7.66 24.12
CA LYS A 91 17.46 -7.86 22.70
C LYS A 91 18.81 -8.55 22.48
N GLU A 92 19.88 -8.05 23.11
CA GLU A 92 21.21 -8.64 23.00
C GLU A 92 21.23 -10.09 23.50
N PHE A 93 20.59 -10.36 24.64
CA PHE A 93 20.47 -11.73 25.16
C PHE A 93 19.66 -12.65 24.24
N ALA A 94 18.58 -12.14 23.63
CA ALA A 94 17.78 -12.91 22.68
C ALA A 94 18.55 -13.19 21.38
N GLU A 95 19.27 -12.21 20.85
CA GLU A 95 20.02 -12.30 19.59
C GLU A 95 21.29 -13.17 19.69
N GLN A 96 21.83 -13.37 20.90
CA GLN A 96 22.91 -14.33 21.15
C GLN A 96 22.49 -15.77 20.83
N ASN A 97 21.19 -16.07 20.85
CA ASN A 97 20.66 -17.37 20.50
C ASN A 97 20.14 -17.32 19.06
N PRO A 98 20.92 -17.77 18.06
CA PRO A 98 20.43 -17.86 16.70
C PRO A 98 19.18 -18.73 16.65
N ILE A 99 18.14 -18.22 15.97
CA ILE A 99 16.94 -19.00 15.70
C ILE A 99 17.34 -20.09 14.71
N TYR A 100 17.62 -21.28 15.23
CA TYR A 100 17.69 -22.46 14.39
C TYR A 100 16.26 -22.79 13.95
N PRO A 101 16.00 -22.96 12.64
CA PRO A 101 14.72 -23.48 12.18
C PRO A 101 14.51 -24.84 12.86
N PHE A 102 13.60 -24.86 13.83
CA PHE A 102 13.28 -26.08 14.55
C PHE A 102 12.66 -27.04 13.52
N GLU A 103 13.29 -28.21 13.36
CA GLU A 103 12.97 -29.27 12.38
C GLU A 103 13.27 -28.97 10.90
N ALA A 104 14.54 -28.66 10.62
CA ALA A 104 15.07 -28.48 9.27
C ALA A 104 15.08 -29.72 8.35
N GLN A 105 14.62 -30.91 8.80
CA GLN A 105 14.77 -32.13 7.99
C GLN A 105 13.52 -32.55 7.21
N ASN A 106 12.31 -32.09 7.56
CA ASN A 106 11.06 -32.55 6.90
C ASN A 106 9.97 -31.48 6.71
N ASN A 107 10.28 -30.18 6.86
CA ASN A 107 9.30 -29.14 6.52
C ASN A 107 9.28 -28.94 5.00
N SER A 108 8.10 -29.05 4.39
CA SER A 108 7.92 -28.83 2.96
C SER A 108 8.37 -27.44 2.50
N LEU A 109 8.34 -26.45 3.40
CA LEU A 109 8.82 -25.09 3.15
C LEU A 109 10.34 -24.98 2.96
N ASN A 110 11.11 -25.98 3.42
CA ASN A 110 12.57 -26.00 3.31
C ASN A 110 13.07 -26.84 2.12
N HIS A 111 12.16 -27.42 1.33
CA HIS A 111 12.56 -28.11 0.09
C HIS A 111 12.92 -27.11 -1.02
N PRO A 112 13.79 -27.50 -1.96
CA PRO A 112 14.03 -26.72 -3.16
C PRO A 112 12.72 -26.42 -3.89
N ILE A 113 12.59 -25.21 -4.40
CA ILE A 113 11.42 -24.79 -5.17
C ILE A 113 11.24 -25.74 -6.35
N SER A 114 10.05 -26.33 -6.46
CA SER A 114 9.71 -27.22 -7.56
C SER A 114 9.30 -26.46 -8.81
N LEU A 115 9.46 -27.10 -9.96
CA LEU A 115 8.99 -26.57 -11.23
C LEU A 115 7.46 -26.35 -11.25
N GLN A 116 6.72 -27.16 -10.50
CA GLN A 116 5.27 -27.04 -10.38
C GLN A 116 4.88 -25.79 -9.59
N GLU A 117 5.55 -25.52 -8.47
CA GLU A 117 5.34 -24.32 -7.67
C GLU A 117 5.64 -23.08 -8.51
N LEU A 118 6.80 -23.02 -9.17
CA LEU A 118 7.18 -21.89 -10.01
C LEU A 118 6.16 -21.61 -11.12
N ASN A 119 5.76 -22.65 -11.87
CA ASN A 119 4.74 -22.49 -12.91
C ASN A 119 3.40 -22.04 -12.35
N SER A 120 2.97 -22.59 -11.22
CA SER A 120 1.73 -22.17 -10.57
C SER A 120 1.78 -20.70 -10.13
N SER A 121 2.93 -20.23 -9.64
CA SER A 121 3.14 -18.83 -9.26
C SER A 121 3.12 -17.90 -10.48
N ILE A 122 3.75 -18.28 -11.59
CA ILE A 122 3.75 -17.50 -12.84
C ILE A 122 2.34 -17.40 -13.43
N LEU A 123 1.57 -18.49 -13.42
CA LEU A 123 0.19 -18.50 -13.93
C LEU A 123 -0.74 -17.59 -13.11
N ASN A 124 -0.56 -17.56 -11.78
CA ASN A 124 -1.36 -16.73 -10.87
C ASN A 124 -0.84 -15.29 -10.73
N LEU A 125 0.21 -14.93 -11.48
CA LEU A 125 0.83 -13.62 -11.40
C LEU A 125 -0.11 -12.54 -11.93
N LYS A 126 -0.40 -11.53 -11.10
CA LYS A 126 -1.17 -10.36 -11.51
C LYS A 126 -0.31 -9.43 -12.35
N ASP A 127 -0.94 -8.70 -13.26
CA ASP A 127 -0.26 -7.63 -13.98
C ASP A 127 -0.02 -6.47 -13.00
N SER A 128 1.24 -6.15 -12.77
CA SER A 128 1.67 -5.06 -11.89
C SER A 128 2.63 -4.14 -12.64
N SER A 129 2.81 -2.92 -12.14
CA SER A 129 3.86 -2.03 -12.64
C SER A 129 5.24 -2.70 -12.52
N PRO A 130 6.15 -2.47 -13.49
CA PRO A 130 7.52 -2.96 -13.42
C PRO A 130 8.25 -2.48 -12.16
N GLY A 131 9.18 -3.29 -11.66
CA GLY A 131 10.06 -2.93 -10.55
C GLY A 131 11.21 -2.00 -10.99
N PRO A 132 12.20 -1.75 -10.12
CA PRO A 132 13.39 -0.97 -10.46
C PRO A 132 14.25 -1.56 -11.59
N ASP A 133 14.01 -2.81 -11.96
CA ASP A 133 14.60 -3.51 -13.10
C ASP A 133 13.89 -3.19 -14.43
N ASP A 134 12.78 -2.45 -14.39
CA ASP A 134 11.90 -2.14 -15.52
C ASP A 134 11.39 -3.39 -16.27
N ILE A 135 11.30 -4.54 -15.60
CA ILE A 135 10.78 -5.78 -16.19
C ILE A 135 9.29 -5.96 -15.85
N PRO A 136 8.37 -5.93 -16.84
CA PRO A 136 6.96 -6.20 -16.60
C PRO A 136 6.72 -7.67 -16.22
N SER A 137 5.78 -7.92 -15.30
CA SER A 137 5.38 -9.28 -14.91
C SER A 137 4.85 -10.14 -16.07
N ALA A 138 4.40 -9.51 -17.15
CA ALA A 138 4.00 -10.15 -18.39
C ALA A 138 5.14 -10.94 -19.07
N PHE A 139 6.40 -10.55 -18.87
CA PHE A 139 7.55 -11.28 -19.44
C PHE A 139 7.68 -12.67 -18.81
N LEU A 140 7.44 -12.77 -17.50
CA LEU A 140 7.49 -14.04 -16.78
C LEU A 140 6.44 -15.03 -17.30
N LYS A 141 5.26 -14.54 -17.70
CA LYS A 141 4.19 -15.36 -18.29
C LYS A 141 4.54 -15.96 -19.65
N HIS A 142 5.50 -15.38 -20.37
CA HIS A 142 5.90 -15.78 -21.72
C HIS A 142 7.33 -16.32 -21.78
N LEU A 143 7.93 -16.65 -20.63
CA LEU A 143 9.27 -17.24 -20.58
C LEU A 143 9.30 -18.58 -21.32
N PRO A 144 10.33 -18.83 -22.15
CA PRO A 144 10.54 -20.14 -22.75
C PRO A 144 10.90 -21.17 -21.66
N ALA A 145 10.57 -22.43 -21.90
CA ALA A 145 10.78 -23.51 -20.94
C ALA A 145 12.24 -23.62 -20.45
N LEU A 146 13.21 -23.36 -21.33
CA LEU A 146 14.64 -23.34 -20.99
C LEU A 146 14.98 -22.27 -19.93
N ALA A 147 14.37 -21.09 -20.04
CA ALA A 147 14.58 -20.02 -19.08
C ALA A 147 13.91 -20.34 -17.74
N ILE A 148 12.74 -20.99 -17.75
CA ILE A 148 12.07 -21.46 -16.53
C ILE A 148 12.94 -22.50 -15.80
N THR A 149 13.57 -23.43 -16.54
CA THR A 149 14.50 -24.40 -15.93
C THR A 149 15.78 -23.74 -15.39
N TYR A 150 16.26 -22.69 -16.04
CA TYR A 150 17.42 -21.91 -15.57
C TYR A 150 17.12 -21.14 -14.27
N LEU A 151 15.87 -20.73 -14.05
CA LEU A 151 15.48 -20.10 -12.78
C LEU A 151 15.49 -21.07 -11.58
N LEU A 152 15.51 -22.37 -11.84
CA LEU A 152 15.53 -23.42 -10.82
C LEU A 152 16.93 -24.03 -10.60
N SER A 153 17.93 -23.61 -11.39
CA SER A 153 19.31 -24.12 -11.32
C SER A 153 20.18 -23.38 -10.32
#